data_AF-A0A5E4NKX3-F1
#
_entry.id   AF-A0A5E4NKX3-F1
#
_cell.length_a   1.000
_cell.length_b   1.000
_cell.length_c   1.000
_cell.angle_alpha   90.00
_cell.angle_beta   90.00
_cell.angle_gamma   90.00
#
_symmetry.space_group_name_H-M   'P 1'
#
loop_
_entity.id
_entity.type
_entity.pdbx_description
1 polymer ?
#
loop_
_entity_poly.entity_id
_entity_poly.type
_entity_poly.pdbx_seq_one_letter_code
_entity_poly.pdbx_strand_id
1 'polypeptide(L)'
;MYNAVYEQVKQDIQEHAKYVSITTDSWTSIKNSNYIAVTCHFIDNECELKSYLFSCFKNSESHSSENLKNNLLAIIKKWGLENKIANLCRWKHEGCFTHSLNLGVQTALKSILETRKKVRGIVGHFKRSPQAAENLRTMQEQLGLTPLLMLI
;
A
#
# COMPACT_ATOMS: atom_id res chain seq x y z
N MET A 1 -0.34 -19.81 19.91
CA MET A 1 0.42 -19.54 18.68
C MET A 1 0.67 -18.05 18.48
N TYR A 2 -0.35 -17.19 18.33
CA TYR A 2 -0.15 -15.73 18.15
C TYR A 2 0.71 -15.07 19.23
N ASN A 3 0.39 -15.26 20.52
CA ASN A 3 1.15 -14.66 21.62
C ASN A 3 2.62 -15.10 21.65
N ALA A 4 2.92 -16.34 21.26
CA ALA A 4 4.29 -16.83 21.20
C ALA A 4 5.09 -16.13 20.09
N VAL A 5 4.51 -15.95 18.91
CA VAL A 5 5.13 -15.20 17.81
C VAL A 5 5.29 -13.72 18.19
N TYR A 6 4.28 -13.15 18.86
CA TYR A 6 4.33 -11.76 19.33
C TYR A 6 5.51 -11.52 20.28
N GLU A 7 5.69 -12.39 21.30
CA GLU A 7 6.82 -12.26 22.22
C GLU A 7 8.16 -12.51 21.53
N GLN A 8 8.23 -13.48 20.60
CA GLN A 8 9.44 -13.73 19.82
C GLN A 8 9.86 -12.51 18.99
N VAL A 9 8.92 -11.89 18.26
CA VAL A 9 9.18 -10.69 17.46
C VAL A 9 9.55 -9.52 18.36
N LYS A 10 8.89 -9.38 19.51
CA LYS A 10 9.20 -8.33 20.47
C LYS A 10 10.63 -8.47 21.01
N GLN A 11 11.04 -9.69 21.38
CA GLN A 11 12.40 -9.97 21.82
C GLN A 11 13.42 -9.68 20.72
N ASP A 12 13.16 -10.16 19.50
CA ASP A 12 14.01 -9.95 18.33
C ASP A 12 14.28 -8.44 18.07
N ILE A 13 13.25 -7.61 18.10
CA ILE A 13 13.39 -6.15 17.96
C ILE A 13 14.18 -5.55 19.15
N GLN A 14 13.97 -6.04 20.37
CA GLN A 14 14.67 -5.51 21.54
C GLN A 14 16.17 -5.85 21.53
N GLU A 15 16.54 -7.03 21.03
CA GLU A 15 17.92 -7.51 20.98
C GLU A 15 18.69 -6.99 19.76
N HIS A 16 18.05 -6.97 18.58
CA HIS A 16 18.74 -6.74 17.32
C HIS A 16 18.51 -5.35 16.72
N ALA A 17 17.46 -4.62 17.09
CA ALA A 17 17.20 -3.29 16.54
C ALA A 17 17.86 -2.18 17.38
N LYS A 18 18.86 -1.49 16.84
CA LYS A 18 19.34 -0.24 17.46
C LYS A 18 18.33 0.89 17.30
N TYR A 19 17.75 1.00 16.11
CA TYR A 19 16.71 1.96 15.77
C TYR A 19 15.64 1.28 14.94
N VAL A 20 14.41 1.78 15.05
CA VAL A 20 13.27 1.32 14.24
C VAL A 20 12.67 2.47 13.44
N SER A 21 12.11 2.14 12.28
CA SER A 21 11.27 2.99 11.45
C SER A 21 9.88 2.39 11.36
N ILE A 22 8.85 3.24 11.34
CA ILE A 22 7.46 2.82 11.21
C ILE A 22 6.92 3.34 9.88
N THR A 23 6.32 2.45 9.10
CA THR A 23 5.56 2.83 7.90
C THR A 23 4.07 2.58 8.15
N THR A 24 3.26 3.43 7.54
CA THR A 24 1.81 3.23 7.47
C THR A 24 1.40 3.08 6.02
N ASP A 25 0.65 2.03 5.72
CA ASP A 25 -0.01 1.87 4.43
C ASP A 25 -1.52 1.96 4.64
N SER A 26 -2.19 2.81 3.86
CA SER A 26 -3.64 2.98 3.94
C SER A 26 -4.27 2.80 2.57
N TRP A 27 -5.30 1.98 2.54
CA TRP A 27 -6.07 1.70 1.35
C TRP A 27 -7.56 1.64 1.65
N THR A 28 -8.36 1.91 0.63
CA THR A 28 -9.81 1.70 0.67
C THR A 28 -10.12 0.43 -0.10
N SER A 29 -10.78 -0.53 0.57
CA SER A 29 -11.17 -1.79 -0.05
C SER A 29 -12.26 -1.59 -1.10
N ILE A 30 -12.48 -2.62 -1.93
CA ILE A 30 -13.57 -2.64 -2.93
C ILE A 30 -14.95 -2.45 -2.27
N LYS A 31 -15.09 -2.82 -0.99
CA LYS A 31 -16.30 -2.60 -0.17
C LYS A 31 -16.34 -1.23 0.50
N ASN A 32 -15.56 -0.27 0.00
CA ASN A 32 -15.45 1.09 0.52
C ASN A 32 -15.10 1.17 2.03
N SER A 33 -14.27 0.24 2.51
CA SER A 33 -13.78 0.25 3.89
C SER A 33 -12.32 0.67 3.91
N ASN A 34 -11.97 1.69 4.70
CA ASN A 34 -10.59 2.14 4.86
C ASN A 34 -9.85 1.26 5.88
N TYR A 35 -8.65 0.82 5.50
CA TYR A 35 -7.76 0.05 6.35
C TYR A 35 -6.43 0.77 6.48
N ILE A 36 -5.75 0.51 7.60
CA ILE A 36 -4.40 0.98 7.87
C ILE A 36 -3.59 -0.21 8.36
N ALA A 37 -2.47 -0.49 7.68
CA ALA A 37 -1.43 -1.37 8.15
C ALA A 37 -0.29 -0.53 8.74
N VAL A 38 0.25 -0.98 9.87
CA VAL A 38 1.41 -0.40 10.54
C VAL A 38 2.51 -1.44 10.55
N THR A 39 3.63 -1.12 9.91
CA THR A 39 4.78 -2.04 9.79
C THR A 39 6.01 -1.40 10.41
N CYS A 40 6.72 -2.19 11.22
CA CYS A 40 8.01 -1.81 11.77
C CYS A 40 9.13 -2.36 10.90
N HIS A 41 10.14 -1.54 10.67
CA HIS A 41 11.32 -1.88 9.92
C HIS A 41 12.56 -1.53 10.73
N PHE A 42 13.55 -2.41 10.72
CA PHE A 42 14.87 -2.13 11.27
C PHE A 42 15.93 -2.90 10.50
N ILE A 43 17.18 -2.47 10.67
CA ILE A 43 18.36 -3.17 10.18
C ILE A 43 18.98 -3.83 11.42
N ASP A 44 19.17 -5.15 11.36
CA ASP A 44 19.79 -5.92 12.45
C ASP A 44 21.33 -5.76 12.47
N ASN A 45 21.99 -6.53 13.32
CA ASN A 45 23.44 -6.48 13.49
C ASN A 45 24.18 -7.06 12.28
N GLU A 46 23.50 -7.89 11.49
CA GLU A 46 23.95 -8.56 10.28
C GLU A 46 23.71 -7.70 9.02
N CYS A 47 23.21 -6.46 9.20
CA CYS A 47 22.84 -5.55 8.13
C CYS A 47 21.69 -6.05 7.24
N GLU A 48 20.82 -6.91 7.78
CA GLU A 48 19.61 -7.36 7.10
C GLU A 48 18.40 -6.49 7.47
N LEU A 49 17.59 -6.16 6.46
CA LEU A 49 16.33 -5.48 6.68
C LEU A 49 15.28 -6.46 7.23
N LYS A 50 14.85 -6.27 8.47
CA LYS A 50 13.71 -6.98 9.06
C LYS A 50 12.46 -6.10 9.00
N SER A 51 11.32 -6.73 8.73
CA SER A 51 10.03 -6.06 8.61
C SER A 51 8.94 -6.88 9.28
N TYR A 52 8.22 -6.26 10.23
CA TYR A 52 7.16 -6.91 11.00
C TYR A 52 5.87 -6.09 10.98
N LEU A 53 4.77 -6.75 10.61
CA LEU A 53 3.44 -6.15 10.67
C LEU A 53 3.00 -6.08 12.14
N PHE A 54 2.78 -4.88 12.64
CA PHE A 54 2.37 -4.66 14.04
C PHE A 54 0.86 -4.66 14.21
N SER A 55 0.15 -4.10 13.24
CA SER A 55 -1.30 -4.00 13.29
C SER A 55 -1.86 -3.78 11.90
N CYS A 56 -3.04 -4.32 11.66
CA CYS A 56 -3.87 -3.99 10.51
C CYS A 56 -5.29 -3.82 11.02
N PHE A 57 -5.84 -2.62 10.89
CA PHE A 57 -7.15 -2.31 11.45
C PHE A 57 -7.98 -1.48 10.49
N LYS A 58 -9.29 -1.64 10.60
CA LYS A 58 -10.25 -0.80 9.88
C LYS A 58 -10.26 0.57 10.55
N ASN A 59 -10.08 1.62 9.77
CA ASN A 59 -10.16 2.99 10.23
C ASN A 59 -11.62 3.46 10.12
N SER A 60 -12.40 3.25 11.19
CA SER A 60 -13.86 3.47 11.20
C SER A 60 -14.30 4.83 11.75
N GLU A 61 -13.41 5.56 12.43
CA GLU A 61 -13.73 6.84 13.06
C GLU A 61 -13.04 7.99 12.33
N SER A 62 -13.61 9.20 12.49
CA SER A 62 -13.27 10.43 11.77
C SER A 62 -11.80 10.47 11.31
N HIS A 63 -11.59 10.74 10.01
CA HIS A 63 -10.30 10.85 9.33
C HIS A 63 -9.46 12.04 9.85
N SER A 64 -9.31 12.16 11.16
CA SER A 64 -8.45 13.14 11.80
C SER A 64 -7.04 12.55 11.89
N SER A 65 -6.06 13.38 11.55
CA SER A 65 -4.65 13.10 11.79
C SER A 65 -4.37 12.76 13.26
N GLU A 66 -5.19 13.27 14.19
CA GLU A 66 -5.04 13.01 15.62
C GLU A 66 -5.40 11.58 16.01
N ASN A 67 -6.48 11.01 15.45
CA ASN A 67 -6.83 9.61 15.69
C ASN A 67 -5.75 8.65 15.20
N LEU A 68 -5.20 8.90 14.01
CA LEU A 68 -4.10 8.10 13.47
C LEU A 68 -2.87 8.19 14.37
N LYS A 69 -2.49 9.40 14.79
CA LYS A 69 -1.38 9.62 15.71
C LYS A 69 -1.58 8.87 17.03
N ASN A 70 -2.76 8.95 17.64
CA ASN A 70 -3.06 8.25 18.89
C ASN A 70 -2.99 6.73 18.73
N ASN A 71 -3.51 6.19 17.62
CA ASN A 71 -3.40 4.76 17.31
C ASN A 71 -1.93 4.33 17.13
N LEU A 72 -1.12 5.13 16.43
CA LEU A 72 0.31 4.85 16.27
C LEU A 72 1.05 4.87 17.62
N LEU A 73 0.79 5.89 18.46
CA LEU A 73 1.37 5.98 19.80
C LEU A 73 0.98 4.78 20.67
N ALA A 74 -0.28 4.36 20.63
CA ALA A 74 -0.76 3.19 21.36
C ALA A 74 -0.07 1.90 20.88
N ILE A 75 0.12 1.73 19.57
CA ILE A 75 0.86 0.60 19.00
C ILE A 75 2.31 0.64 19.49
N ILE A 76 3.01 1.77 19.32
CA ILE A 76 4.41 1.92 19.74
C ILE A 76 4.60 1.58 21.22
N LYS A 77 3.72 2.10 22.08
CA LYS A 77 3.73 1.81 23.52
C LYS A 77 3.50 0.34 23.82
N LYS A 78 2.58 -0.32 23.10
CA LYS A 78 2.34 -1.76 23.24
C LYS A 78 3.60 -2.59 22.93
N TRP A 79 4.36 -2.17 21.92
CA TRP A 79 5.60 -2.83 21.49
C TRP A 79 6.85 -2.42 22.31
N GLY A 80 6.76 -1.38 23.16
CA GLY A 80 7.87 -0.93 24.00
C GLY A 80 9.00 -0.27 23.21
N LEU A 81 8.66 0.48 22.16
CA LEU A 81 9.61 1.05 21.19
C LEU A 81 9.78 2.55 21.31
N GLU A 82 9.24 3.17 22.37
CA GLU A 82 9.30 4.62 22.61
C GLU A 82 10.74 5.15 22.53
N ASN A 83 11.72 4.37 22.99
CA ASN A 83 13.13 4.77 22.99
C ASN A 83 13.91 4.38 21.73
N LYS A 84 13.32 3.57 20.84
CA LYS A 84 14.01 3.01 19.65
C LYS A 84 13.61 3.68 18.34
N ILE A 85 12.54 4.46 18.31
CA ILE A 85 12.10 5.13 17.08
C ILE A 85 13.14 6.18 16.70
N ALA A 86 13.83 5.95 15.59
CA ALA A 86 14.63 6.98 14.96
C ALA A 86 13.69 8.15 14.61
N ASN A 87 13.99 9.34 15.13
CA ASN A 87 13.23 10.60 15.01
C ASN A 87 12.22 10.96 16.13
N LEU A 88 12.34 10.40 17.34
CA LEU A 88 11.46 10.76 18.47
C LEU A 88 11.44 12.27 18.81
N CYS A 89 12.41 13.06 18.37
CA CYS A 89 12.36 14.52 18.57
C CYS A 89 11.49 15.28 17.56
N ARG A 90 11.04 14.70 16.42
CA ARG A 90 10.23 15.46 15.43
C ARG A 90 9.16 14.72 14.62
N TRP A 91 8.91 13.42 14.77
CA TRP A 91 7.85 12.70 13.99
C TRP A 91 7.79 13.19 12.53
N LYS A 92 8.96 13.30 11.89
CA LYS A 92 9.02 13.93 10.59
C LYS A 92 8.37 12.96 9.62
N HIS A 93 7.15 13.28 9.20
CA HIS A 93 6.46 12.52 8.19
C HIS A 93 7.21 12.68 6.87
N GLU A 94 7.97 11.65 6.50
CA GLU A 94 8.55 11.55 5.18
C GLU A 94 7.47 11.03 4.24
N GLY A 95 7.16 11.80 3.20
CA GLY A 95 6.15 11.42 2.23
C GLY A 95 6.50 10.10 1.53
N CYS A 96 5.48 9.31 1.20
CA CYS A 96 5.70 8.09 0.43
C CYS A 96 6.26 8.43 -0.96
N PHE A 97 7.48 7.98 -1.24
CA PHE A 97 8.14 8.20 -2.53
C PHE A 97 7.28 7.70 -3.70
N THR A 98 6.66 6.54 -3.57
CA THR A 98 5.76 5.97 -4.58
C THR A 98 4.55 6.88 -4.83
N HIS A 99 3.99 7.48 -3.78
CA HIS A 99 2.89 8.43 -3.93
C HIS A 99 3.35 9.69 -4.69
N SER A 100 4.49 10.26 -4.31
CA SER A 100 5.08 11.44 -4.98
C SER A 100 5.41 11.16 -6.44
N LEU A 101 6.00 10.00 -6.74
CA LEU A 101 6.27 9.59 -8.12
C LEU A 101 4.98 9.46 -8.93
N ASN A 102 3.96 8.81 -8.36
CA ASN A 102 2.65 8.69 -9.02
C ASN A 102 2.02 10.07 -9.28
N LEU A 103 2.12 11.03 -8.36
CA LEU A 103 1.66 12.41 -8.60
C LEU A 103 2.38 13.05 -9.80
N GLY A 104 3.70 12.86 -9.91
CA GLY A 104 4.48 13.29 -11.06
C GLY A 104 4.00 12.64 -12.37
N VAL A 105 3.84 11.32 -12.37
CA VAL A 105 3.34 10.56 -13.52
C VAL A 105 1.93 10.99 -13.92
N GLN A 106 0.99 11.12 -12.98
CA GLN A 106 -0.38 11.58 -13.27
C GLN A 106 -0.39 12.99 -13.85
N THR A 107 0.54 13.84 -13.42
CA THR A 107 0.71 15.19 -13.97
C THR A 107 1.20 15.12 -15.42
N ALA A 108 2.24 14.33 -15.70
CA ALA A 108 2.74 14.12 -17.05
C ALA A 108 1.67 13.55 -18.00
N LEU A 109 0.86 12.59 -17.52
CA LEU A 109 -0.24 11.99 -18.28
C LEU A 109 -1.35 12.97 -18.67
N LYS A 110 -1.41 14.17 -18.07
CA LYS A 110 -2.35 15.23 -18.51
C LYS A 110 -2.03 15.71 -19.93
N SER A 111 -0.76 15.63 -20.37
CA SER A 111 -0.36 16.00 -21.74
C SER A 111 -1.04 15.16 -22.83
N ILE A 112 -1.41 13.92 -22.52
CA ILE A 112 -2.06 12.97 -23.44
C ILE A 112 -3.51 12.66 -23.02
N LEU A 113 -4.16 13.58 -22.31
CA LEU A 113 -5.47 13.37 -21.69
C LEU A 113 -6.54 12.92 -22.71
N GLU A 114 -6.58 13.54 -23.90
CA GLU A 114 -7.58 13.21 -24.91
C GLU A 114 -7.38 11.81 -25.51
N THR A 115 -6.14 11.42 -25.80
CA THR A 115 -5.82 10.05 -26.21
C THR A 115 -6.20 9.05 -25.12
N ARG A 116 -5.88 9.35 -23.85
CA ARG A 116 -6.24 8.51 -22.70
C ARG A 116 -7.75 8.36 -22.54
N LYS A 117 -8.53 9.43 -22.74
CA LYS A 117 -10.00 9.37 -22.71
C LYS A 117 -10.56 8.46 -23.80
N LYS A 118 -10.06 8.57 -25.04
CA LYS A 118 -10.48 7.71 -26.16
C LYS A 118 -10.17 6.24 -25.90
N VAL A 119 -8.93 5.93 -25.50
CA VAL A 119 -8.52 4.55 -25.14
C VAL A 119 -9.38 4.00 -24.00
N ARG A 120 -9.61 4.79 -22.94
CA ARG A 120 -10.50 4.38 -21.83
C ARG A 120 -11.94 4.15 -22.30
N GLY A 121 -12.44 4.95 -23.24
CA GLY A 121 -13.76 4.76 -23.85
C GLY A 121 -13.87 3.41 -24.54
N ILE A 122 -12.90 3.07 -25.38
CA ILE A 122 -12.81 1.80 -26.11
C ILE A 122 -12.73 0.63 -25.12
N VAL A 123 -11.74 0.65 -24.21
CA VAL A 123 -11.58 -0.41 -23.21
C VAL A 123 -12.84 -0.56 -22.35
N GLY A 124 -13.45 0.57 -21.96
CA GLY A 124 -14.66 0.58 -21.17
C GLY A 124 -15.88 -0.01 -21.89
N HIS A 125 -15.99 0.18 -23.22
CA HIS A 125 -17.06 -0.43 -24.01
C HIS A 125 -17.00 -1.96 -23.94
N PHE A 126 -15.82 -2.53 -24.22
CA PHE A 126 -15.62 -3.98 -24.19
C PHE A 126 -15.69 -4.56 -22.76
N LYS A 127 -15.20 -3.85 -21.73
CA LYS A 127 -15.30 -4.33 -20.34
C LYS A 127 -16.75 -4.36 -19.81
N ARG A 128 -17.65 -3.50 -20.32
CA ARG A 128 -19.05 -3.42 -19.86
C ARG A 128 -20.05 -4.22 -20.69
N SER A 129 -19.70 -4.60 -21.91
CA SER A 129 -20.59 -5.33 -22.84
C SER A 129 -20.05 -6.74 -23.10
N PRO A 130 -20.65 -7.78 -22.51
CA PRO A 130 -20.26 -9.16 -22.75
C PRO A 130 -20.32 -9.52 -24.24
N GLN A 131 -21.36 -9.07 -24.95
CA GLN A 131 -21.50 -9.32 -26.38
C GLN A 131 -20.38 -8.66 -27.20
N ALA A 132 -20.01 -7.41 -26.88
CA ALA A 132 -18.92 -6.75 -27.59
C ALA A 132 -17.56 -7.43 -27.32
N ALA A 133 -17.34 -7.88 -26.07
CA ALA A 133 -16.14 -8.63 -25.70
C ALA A 133 -16.05 -9.96 -26.47
N GLU A 134 -17.16 -10.66 -26.61
CA GLU A 134 -17.22 -11.93 -27.34
C GLU A 134 -17.00 -11.73 -28.85
N ASN A 135 -17.60 -10.67 -29.42
CA ASN A 135 -17.36 -10.32 -30.82
C ASN A 135 -15.89 -9.97 -31.06
N LEU A 136 -15.26 -9.24 -30.14
CA LEU A 136 -13.82 -8.92 -30.20
C LEU A 136 -12.97 -10.18 -30.11
N ARG A 137 -13.33 -11.13 -29.23
CA ARG A 137 -12.65 -12.43 -29.12
C ARG A 137 -12.70 -13.19 -30.45
N THR A 138 -13.89 -13.35 -31.00
CA THR A 138 -14.12 -14.06 -32.26
C THR A 138 -13.31 -13.43 -33.40
N MET A 139 -13.28 -12.10 -33.48
CA MET A 139 -12.55 -11.41 -34.54
C MET A 139 -11.03 -11.55 -34.39
N GLN A 140 -10.50 -11.58 -33.17
CA GLN A 140 -9.08 -11.84 -32.93
C GLN A 140 -8.68 -13.28 -33.31
N GLU A 141 -9.56 -14.26 -33.05
CA GLU A 141 -9.38 -15.65 -33.48
C GLU A 141 -9.36 -15.76 -35.02
N GLN A 142 -10.28 -15.08 -35.71
CA GLN A 142 -10.31 -15.02 -37.17
C GLN A 142 -9.08 -14.36 -37.78
N LEU A 143 -8.47 -13.40 -37.09
CA LEU A 143 -7.22 -12.76 -37.50
C LEU A 143 -5.96 -13.56 -37.14
N GLY A 144 -6.11 -14.73 -36.52
CA GLY A 144 -4.99 -15.60 -36.13
C GLY A 144 -4.13 -15.05 -34.98
N LEU A 145 -4.64 -14.11 -34.18
CA LEU A 145 -3.90 -13.51 -33.08
C LEU A 145 -3.81 -14.49 -31.90
N THR A 146 -2.64 -15.11 -31.74
CA THR A 146 -2.38 -16.10 -30.69
C THR A 146 -1.09 -15.75 -29.92
N PRO A 147 -1.14 -15.50 -28.60
CA PRO A 147 -2.33 -15.45 -27.75
C PRO A 147 -3.21 -14.24 -28.06
N LEU A 148 -4.50 -14.34 -27.68
CA LEU A 148 -5.44 -13.22 -27.80
C LEU A 148 -4.92 -12.00 -27.05
N LEU A 149 -5.07 -10.82 -27.64
CA LEU A 149 -4.65 -9.58 -27.00
C LEU A 149 -5.66 -9.22 -25.91
N MET A 150 -5.13 -8.93 -24.71
CA MET A 150 -5.94 -8.48 -23.59
C MET A 150 -6.07 -6.97 -23.58
N LEU A 151 -7.29 -6.49 -23.34
CA LEU A 151 -7.55 -5.08 -23.05
C LEU A 151 -7.11 -4.78 -21.61
N ILE A 152 -5.92 -4.19 -21.46
CA ILE A 152 -5.35 -3.77 -20.16
C ILE A 152 -6.17 -2.60 -19.60
#